data_AF-A0A0W8FER7-F1
#
_entry.id   AF-A0A0W8FER7-F1
#
_cell.length_a   1.000
_cell.length_b   1.000
_cell.length_c   1.000
_cell.angle_alpha   90.00
_cell.angle_beta   90.00
_cell.angle_gamma   90.00
#
_symmetry.space_group_name_H-M   'P 1'
#
loop_
_entity.id
_entity.type
_entity.pdbx_description
1 polymer ?
#
loop_
_entity_poly.entity_id
_entity_poly.type
_entity_poly.pdbx_seq_one_letter_code
_entity_poly.pdbx_strand_id
1 'polypeptide(L)' 'MSPAYAVERQDSDEIRQKILDMPYAEWEKMGFSKGTLHYMKKNAESGKPFTMNKHVGERVERWQEG' A
#
# COMPACT_ATOMS: atom_id res chain seq x y z
N MET A 1 -30.19 10.92 7.61
CA MET A 1 -29.73 9.52 7.79
C MET A 1 -29.27 8.99 6.44
N SER A 2 -27.98 8.76 6.29
CA SER A 2 -27.41 7.84 5.30
C SER A 2 -26.09 7.37 5.89
N PRO A 3 -25.82 6.06 6.08
CA PRO A 3 -24.44 5.65 6.17
C PRO A 3 -23.91 5.80 4.74
N ALA A 4 -23.32 6.96 4.45
CA ALA A 4 -22.42 7.04 3.33
C ALA A 4 -21.29 6.06 3.71
N TYR A 5 -21.32 4.85 3.17
CA TYR A 5 -20.15 4.00 3.11
C TYR A 5 -19.13 4.70 2.20
N ALA A 6 -18.64 5.85 2.64
CA ALA A 6 -17.43 6.43 2.12
C ALA A 6 -16.36 5.42 2.51
N VAL A 7 -15.97 4.59 1.55
CA VAL A 7 -14.73 3.82 1.66
C VAL A 7 -13.64 4.89 1.71
N GLU A 8 -13.28 5.31 2.93
CA GLU A 8 -12.22 6.28 3.13
C GLU A 8 -10.97 5.72 2.45
N ARG A 9 -10.40 6.53 1.55
CA ARG A 9 -9.24 6.14 0.76
C ARG A 9 -8.08 5.94 1.74
N GLN A 10 -7.57 4.71 1.80
CA GLN A 10 -6.38 4.39 2.60
C GLN A 10 -5.09 4.61 1.80
N ASP A 11 -5.20 4.79 0.48
CA ASP A 11 -4.11 4.91 -0.47
C ASP A 11 -3.74 6.38 -0.76
N SER A 12 -3.16 7.08 0.23
CA SER A 12 -2.61 8.42 -0.01
C SER A 12 -1.50 8.39 -1.08
N ASP A 13 -1.23 9.53 -1.71
CA ASP A 13 -0.17 9.63 -2.72
C ASP A 13 1.21 9.26 -2.14
N GLU A 14 1.46 9.58 -0.87
CA GLU A 14 2.68 9.17 -0.16
C GLU A 14 2.78 7.63 -0.06
N ILE A 15 1.70 6.95 0.33
CA ILE A 15 1.67 5.49 0.45
C ILE A 15 1.83 4.83 -0.91
N ARG A 16 1.19 5.39 -1.95
CA ARG A 16 1.35 4.93 -3.33
C ARG A 16 2.80 5.01 -3.75
N GLN A 17 3.46 6.14 -3.52
CA GLN A 17 4.85 6.35 -3.90
C GLN A 17 5.78 5.36 -3.17
N LYS A 18 5.61 5.21 -1.84
CA LYS A 18 6.36 4.22 -1.05
C LYS A 18 6.20 2.80 -1.60
N ILE A 19 4.99 2.37 -1.98
CA ILE A 19 4.75 1.06 -2.58
C ILE A 19 5.47 0.91 -3.93
N LEU A 20 5.46 1.95 -4.77
CA LEU A 20 6.09 1.94 -6.09
C LEU A 20 7.62 1.88 -5.99
N ASP A 21 8.20 2.64 -5.07
CA ASP A 21 9.65 2.75 -4.91
C ASP A 21 10.25 1.57 -4.15
N MET A 22 9.46 0.87 -3.34
CA MET A 22 10.00 -0.19 -2.49
C MET A 22 10.61 -1.34 -3.30
N PRO A 23 11.89 -1.69 -3.03
CA PRO A 23 12.52 -2.88 -3.57
C PRO A 23 11.90 -4.15 -2.97
N TYR A 24 11.92 -5.24 -3.74
CA TYR A 24 11.45 -6.54 -3.23
C TYR A 24 12.20 -6.97 -1.95
N ALA A 25 13.50 -6.70 -1.86
CA ALA A 25 14.30 -7.07 -0.68
C ALA A 25 13.79 -6.39 0.61
N GLU A 26 13.42 -5.12 0.55
CA GLU A 26 12.82 -4.41 1.69
C GLU A 26 11.41 -4.93 1.99
N TRP A 27 10.62 -5.20 0.95
CA TRP A 27 9.30 -5.79 1.09
C TRP A 27 9.31 -7.18 1.76
N GLU A 28 10.30 -8.00 1.40
CA GLU A 28 10.50 -9.33 1.98
C GLU A 28 10.97 -9.25 3.44
N LYS A 29 11.84 -8.28 3.79
CA LYS A 29 12.21 -7.98 5.19
C LYS A 29 11.01 -7.57 6.03
N MET A 30 10.02 -6.91 5.43
CA MET A 30 8.73 -6.63 6.08
C MET A 30 7.84 -7.88 6.20
N GLY A 31 8.26 -9.06 5.76
CA GLY A 31 7.56 -10.32 5.94
C GLY A 31 6.42 -10.57 4.95
N PHE A 32 6.46 -9.93 3.77
CA PHE A 32 5.42 -10.09 2.74
C PHE A 32 5.95 -10.76 1.48
N SER A 33 5.05 -11.46 0.79
CA SER A 33 5.39 -12.19 -0.44
C SER A 33 5.61 -11.26 -1.65
N LYS A 34 6.33 -11.77 -2.65
CA LYS A 34 6.47 -11.12 -3.97
C LYS A 34 5.12 -10.87 -4.65
N GLY A 35 4.18 -11.79 -4.51
CA GLY A 35 2.83 -11.65 -5.08
C GLY A 35 2.07 -10.47 -4.46
N THR A 36 2.19 -10.29 -3.14
CA THR A 36 1.60 -9.15 -2.44
C THR A 36 2.20 -7.83 -2.95
N LEU A 37 3.52 -7.74 -3.13
CA LEU A 37 4.17 -6.54 -3.69
C LEU A 37 3.65 -6.24 -5.09
N HIS A 38 3.61 -7.25 -5.96
CA HIS A 38 3.13 -7.08 -7.34
C HIS A 38 1.71 -6.51 -7.38
N TYR A 39 0.81 -7.07 -6.56
CA TYR A 39 -0.58 -6.62 -6.48
C TYR A 39 -0.67 -5.18 -5.95
N MET A 40 0.11 -4.83 -4.93
CA MET A 40 0.14 -3.47 -4.38
C MET A 40 0.66 -2.45 -5.39
N LYS A 41 1.73 -2.76 -6.13
CA LYS A 41 2.23 -1.87 -7.20
C LYS A 41 1.19 -1.66 -8.29
N LYS A 42 0.49 -2.72 -8.72
CA LYS A 42 -0.59 -2.59 -9.72
C LYS A 42 -1.74 -1.71 -9.23
N ASN A 43 -2.10 -1.82 -7.97
CA ASN A 43 -3.13 -0.95 -7.38
C ASN A 43 -2.66 0.51 -7.32
N ALA A 44 -1.43 0.77 -6.88
CA ALA A 44 -0.84 2.11 -6.83
C ALA A 44 -0.72 2.77 -8.22
N GLU A 45 -0.32 2.00 -9.24
CA GLU A 45 -0.25 2.45 -10.65
C GLU A 45 -1.63 2.78 -11.24
N SER A 46 -2.70 2.18 -10.73
CA SER A 46 -4.03 2.25 -11.36
C SER A 46 -4.70 3.63 -11.27
N GLY A 47 -4.22 4.51 -10.37
CA GLY A 47 -4.85 5.78 -10.05
C GLY A 47 -6.18 5.66 -9.30
N LYS A 48 -6.80 4.47 -9.26
CA LYS A 48 -8.07 4.21 -8.57
C LYS A 48 -7.86 4.05 -7.06
N PRO A 49 -8.84 4.44 -6.24
CA PRO A 49 -8.82 4.11 -4.82
C PRO A 49 -8.68 2.60 -4.62
N PHE A 50 -7.86 2.19 -3.65
CA PHE A 50 -7.76 0.80 -3.24
C PHE A 50 -7.60 0.69 -1.73
N THR A 51 -8.05 -0.43 -1.19
CA THR A 51 -7.79 -0.81 0.20
C THR A 51 -6.60 -1.75 0.25
N MET A 52 -5.93 -1.78 1.39
CA MET A 52 -4.84 -2.72 1.64
C MET A 52 -5.05 -3.40 2.99
N ASN A 53 -4.38 -4.53 3.17
CA ASN A 53 -4.36 -5.18 4.47
C ASN A 53 -3.75 -4.20 5.50
N LYS A 54 -4.37 -4.09 6.68
CA LYS A 54 -3.92 -3.21 7.76
C LYS A 54 -2.42 -3.35 8.07
N HIS A 55 -1.90 -4.58 8.10
CA HIS A 55 -0.48 -4.83 8.36
C HIS A 55 0.43 -4.34 7.24
N VAL A 56 -0.04 -4.36 5.99
CA VAL A 56 0.70 -3.79 4.86
C VAL A 56 0.77 -2.28 5.03
N GLY A 57 -0.37 -1.63 5.30
CA GLY A 57 -0.42 -0.19 5.55
C GLY A 57 0.50 0.24 6.69
N GLU A 58 0.37 -0.37 7.89
CA GLU A 58 1.18 -0.03 9.06
C GLU A 58 2.70 -0.17 8.83
N ARG A 59 3.13 -1.16 8.04
CA ARG A 59 4.56 -1.39 7.76
C ARG A 59 5.08 -0.46 6.66
N VAL A 60 4.29 -0.20 5.63
CA VAL A 60 4.61 0.77 4.57
C VAL A 60 4.68 2.19 5.13
N GLU A 61 3.74 2.58 6.01
CA GLU A 61 3.77 3.88 6.69
C GLU A 61 5.08 4.12 7.43
N ARG A 62 5.56 3.10 8.14
CA ARG A 62 6.80 3.13 8.93
C ARG A 62 8.08 2.98 8.10
N TRP A 63 7.96 2.57 6.83
CA TRP A 63 9.11 2.45 5.96
C TRP A 63 9.69 3.84 5.67
N GLN A 64 10.96 4.01 6.03
CA GLN A 64 11.76 5.18 5.70
C GLN A 64 12.69 4.74 4.56
N GLU A 65 12.78 5.55 3.51
CA GLU A 65 13.82 5.36 2.50
C GLU A 65 15.18 5.41 3.19
N GLY A 66 15.91 4.31 3.11
CA GLY A 66 17.25 4.14 3.68
C GLY A 66 18.34 4.45 2.67
#